data_AF-A0A812MTR7-F1
#
_entry.id   AF-A0A812MTR7-F1
#
_cell.length_a   1.000
_cell.length_b   1.000
_cell.length_c   1.000
_cell.angle_alpha   90.00
_cell.angle_beta   90.00
_cell.angle_gamma   90.00
#
_symmetry.space_group_name_H-M   'P 1'
#
loop_
_entity.id
_entity.type
_entity.pdbx_description
1 polymer ?
#
loop_
_entity_poly.entity_id
_entity_poly.type
_entity_poly.pdbx_seq_one_letter_code
_entity_poly.pdbx_strand_id
1 'polypeptide(L)'
;MEGAPTTARYRADDITKEWLELKAHVGGKQPEVVRRDRPAEVIVSLAAATALLPEARPKWLSRALESVTAGQTRPSDLFDVFSHARFAAGVSPALAAQMLEDLRQQASCFPEKLRKVILDEELPLGEKKRRAAQRVQAPEKANPAADEMFSRCIDFVRKNESVAQLHTTVSRKPHSSHARRWTSTMYHQDMHDA
;
A
#
# COMPACT_ATOMS: atom_id res chain seq x y z
N MET A 1 -38.22 -53.92 25.78
CA MET A 1 -36.81 -53.48 25.65
C MET A 1 -36.56 -53.30 24.16
N GLU A 2 -36.84 -52.11 23.64
CA GLU A 2 -36.68 -51.76 22.24
C GLU A 2 -35.44 -50.87 22.09
N GLY A 3 -34.45 -51.35 21.36
CA GLY A 3 -33.22 -50.62 21.05
C GLY A 3 -33.34 -49.95 19.69
N ALA A 4 -33.12 -48.63 19.65
CA ALA A 4 -33.17 -47.84 18.42
C ALA A 4 -31.94 -48.08 17.51
N PRO A 5 -32.12 -48.10 16.18
CA PRO A 5 -31.01 -48.19 15.24
C PRO A 5 -30.36 -46.82 14.99
N THR A 6 -29.06 -46.73 15.27
CA THR A 6 -28.22 -45.55 15.02
C THR A 6 -27.85 -45.45 13.53
N THR A 7 -28.63 -44.72 12.75
CA THR A 7 -28.24 -44.22 11.42
C THR A 7 -27.48 -42.90 11.56
N ALA A 8 -26.18 -42.92 11.30
CA ALA A 8 -25.41 -41.80 10.72
C ALA A 8 -23.91 -42.15 10.71
N ARG A 9 -23.49 -42.97 9.74
CA ARG A 9 -22.08 -43.02 9.31
C ARG A 9 -22.02 -42.40 7.92
N TYR A 10 -22.08 -41.07 7.86
CA TYR A 10 -21.65 -40.34 6.68
C TYR A 10 -20.14 -40.54 6.56
N ARG A 11 -19.71 -41.36 5.59
CA ARG A 11 -18.29 -41.58 5.32
C ARG A 11 -17.74 -40.30 4.69
N ALA A 12 -16.62 -39.82 5.19
CA ALA A 12 -15.90 -38.66 4.66
C ALA A 12 -15.54 -38.78 3.16
N ASP A 13 -15.62 -40.00 2.61
CA ASP A 13 -15.36 -40.30 1.21
C ASP A 13 -16.42 -39.76 0.22
N ASP A 14 -17.63 -39.42 0.68
CA ASP A 14 -18.69 -38.89 -0.21
C ASP A 14 -18.52 -37.39 -0.52
N ILE A 15 -17.86 -36.62 0.36
CA ILE A 15 -17.69 -35.16 0.19
C ILE A 15 -16.69 -34.86 -0.93
N THR A 16 -15.70 -35.73 -1.15
CA THR A 16 -14.65 -35.50 -2.15
C THR A 16 -15.13 -35.76 -3.58
N LYS A 17 -16.06 -36.69 -3.78
CA LYS A 17 -16.67 -36.94 -5.11
C LYS A 17 -17.57 -35.81 -5.56
N GLU A 18 -18.38 -35.27 -4.66
CA GLU A 18 -19.28 -34.16 -4.97
C GLU A 18 -18.50 -32.90 -5.38
N TRP A 19 -17.37 -32.63 -4.70
CA TRP A 19 -16.47 -31.53 -5.05
C TRP A 19 -15.76 -31.69 -6.41
N LEU A 20 -15.46 -32.93 -6.83
CA LEU A 20 -14.86 -33.21 -8.14
C LEU A 20 -15.87 -33.09 -9.28
N GLU A 21 -17.11 -33.50 -9.07
CA GLU A 21 -18.18 -33.39 -10.08
C GLU A 21 -18.64 -31.93 -10.28
N LEU A 22 -18.67 -31.12 -9.21
CA LEU A 22 -18.94 -29.68 -9.28
C LEU A 22 -17.91 -28.90 -10.11
N LYS A 23 -16.63 -29.31 -10.09
CA LYS A 23 -15.58 -28.71 -10.95
C LYS A 23 -15.73 -29.06 -12.43
N ALA A 24 -16.36 -30.18 -12.76
CA ALA A 24 -16.56 -30.60 -14.15
C ALA A 24 -17.75 -29.89 -14.83
N HIS A 25 -18.79 -29.54 -14.07
CA HIS A 25 -19.97 -28.84 -14.60
C HIS A 25 -19.82 -27.31 -14.65
N VAL A 26 -18.97 -26.71 -13.82
CA VAL A 26 -18.56 -25.32 -14.00
C VAL A 26 -17.52 -25.29 -15.12
N GLY A 27 -18.00 -25.41 -16.36
CA GLY A 27 -17.23 -25.20 -17.57
C GLY A 27 -16.52 -23.85 -17.47
N GLY A 28 -15.27 -23.91 -17.02
CA GLY A 28 -14.40 -22.76 -16.86
C GLY A 28 -14.10 -22.17 -18.22
N LYS A 29 -15.01 -21.34 -18.73
CA LYS A 29 -14.59 -20.20 -19.54
C LYS A 29 -13.64 -19.43 -18.64
N GLN A 30 -12.35 -19.71 -18.76
CA GLN A 30 -11.34 -18.83 -18.19
C GLN A 30 -11.76 -17.42 -18.60
N PRO A 31 -11.82 -16.47 -17.66
CA PRO A 31 -12.14 -15.10 -18.01
C PRO A 31 -11.21 -14.74 -19.14
N GLU A 32 -11.78 -14.56 -20.33
CA GLU A 32 -11.04 -14.17 -21.50
C GLU A 32 -10.38 -12.86 -21.11
N VAL A 33 -9.08 -12.92 -20.86
CA VAL A 33 -8.28 -11.76 -20.54
C VAL A 33 -8.28 -10.98 -21.84
N VAL A 34 -9.31 -10.15 -22.02
CA VAL A 34 -9.43 -9.21 -23.13
C VAL A 34 -8.22 -8.29 -22.96
N ARG A 35 -7.13 -8.66 -23.63
CA ARG A 35 -5.97 -7.82 -23.79
C ARG A 35 -6.46 -6.62 -24.57
N ARG A 36 -6.76 -5.53 -23.85
CA ARG A 36 -6.91 -4.21 -24.46
C ARG A 36 -5.53 -3.84 -25.01
N ASP A 37 -5.24 -4.32 -26.21
CA ASP A 37 -4.05 -3.97 -27.01
C ASP A 37 -4.13 -2.56 -27.60
N ARG A 38 -5.14 -1.77 -27.21
CA ARG A 38 -5.10 -0.35 -27.51
C ARG A 38 -4.10 0.29 -26.53
N PRO A 39 -3.02 0.93 -27.01
CA PRO A 39 -2.20 1.75 -26.15
C PRO A 39 -3.14 2.80 -25.56
N ALA A 40 -3.42 2.67 -24.26
CA ALA A 40 -4.33 3.56 -23.58
C ALA A 40 -3.74 4.96 -23.69
N GLU A 41 -4.44 5.83 -24.43
CA GLU A 41 -4.05 7.22 -24.58
C GLU A 41 -3.86 7.82 -23.18
N VAL A 42 -2.65 8.28 -22.90
CA VAL A 42 -2.31 8.76 -21.57
C VAL A 42 -2.87 10.16 -21.43
N ILE A 43 -3.82 10.33 -20.51
CA ILE A 43 -4.36 11.65 -20.20
C ILE A 43 -3.28 12.45 -19.46
N VAL A 44 -2.72 13.46 -20.14
CA VAL A 44 -1.69 14.35 -19.59
C VAL A 44 -2.36 15.59 -18.99
N SER A 45 -2.80 15.45 -17.74
CA SER A 45 -3.29 16.57 -16.94
C SER A 45 -2.81 16.45 -15.50
N LEU A 46 -2.56 17.59 -14.84
CA LEU A 46 -2.13 17.61 -13.45
C LEU A 46 -3.14 16.93 -12.53
N ALA A 47 -4.44 17.13 -12.79
CA ALA A 47 -5.51 16.51 -12.01
C ALA A 47 -5.47 14.97 -12.11
N ALA A 48 -5.37 14.43 -13.33
CA ALA A 48 -5.29 12.98 -13.54
C ALA A 48 -4.02 12.39 -12.90
N ALA A 49 -2.87 13.03 -13.09
CA ALA A 49 -1.58 12.55 -12.58
C ALA A 49 -1.49 12.58 -11.05
N THR A 50 -2.09 13.59 -10.41
CA THR A 50 -2.08 13.71 -8.93
C THR A 50 -3.14 12.86 -8.24
N ALA A 51 -4.21 12.46 -8.95
CA ALA A 51 -5.19 11.49 -8.47
C ALA A 51 -4.61 10.06 -8.37
N LEU A 52 -3.50 9.77 -9.07
CA LEU A 52 -2.79 8.51 -8.94
C LEU A 52 -2.05 8.41 -7.60
N LEU A 53 -1.99 7.18 -7.08
CA LEU A 53 -1.10 6.82 -5.98
C LEU A 53 0.35 7.19 -6.35
N PRO A 54 1.16 7.70 -5.40
CA PRO A 54 2.54 8.07 -5.64
C PRO A 54 3.37 6.97 -6.33
N GLU A 55 3.11 5.71 -6.00
CA GLU A 55 3.77 4.52 -6.54
C GLU A 55 3.38 4.22 -8.00
N ALA A 56 2.22 4.70 -8.45
CA ALA A 56 1.75 4.54 -9.82
C ALA A 56 2.26 5.64 -10.77
N ARG A 57 2.77 6.76 -10.23
CA ARG A 57 3.25 7.91 -11.01
C ARG A 57 4.47 7.61 -11.89
N PRO A 58 5.48 6.81 -11.49
CA PRO A 58 6.57 6.42 -12.37
C PRO A 58 6.08 5.72 -13.64
N LYS A 59 5.19 4.73 -13.47
CA LYS A 59 4.61 4.00 -14.60
C LYS A 59 3.78 4.90 -15.52
N TRP A 60 3.03 5.84 -14.94
CA TRP A 60 2.31 6.86 -15.72
C TRP A 60 3.28 7.77 -16.49
N LEU A 61 4.38 8.19 -15.87
CA LEU A 61 5.39 9.05 -16.48
C LEU A 61 6.07 8.36 -17.66
N SER A 62 6.46 7.08 -17.53
CA SER A 62 7.05 6.32 -18.64
C SER A 62 6.10 6.26 -19.84
N ARG A 63 4.81 6.02 -19.61
CA ARG A 63 3.79 6.02 -20.68
C ARG A 63 3.57 7.41 -21.27
N ALA A 64 3.59 8.46 -20.44
CA ALA A 64 3.46 9.82 -20.93
C ALA A 64 4.66 10.23 -21.81
N LEU A 65 5.87 9.80 -21.45
CA LEU A 65 7.08 9.99 -22.27
C LEU A 65 6.98 9.25 -23.60
N GLU A 66 6.47 8.01 -23.61
CA GLU A 66 6.16 7.27 -24.85
C GLU A 66 5.16 8.04 -25.75
N SER A 67 4.11 8.65 -25.18
CA SER A 67 3.19 9.48 -25.97
C SER A 67 3.84 10.77 -26.50
N VAL A 68 4.84 11.32 -25.81
CA VAL A 68 5.62 12.46 -26.33
C VAL A 68 6.52 12.03 -27.49
N THR A 69 7.22 10.90 -27.38
CA THR A 69 8.05 10.38 -28.49
C THR A 69 7.21 9.98 -29.71
N ALA A 70 5.98 9.51 -29.48
CA ALA A 70 5.00 9.23 -30.54
C ALA A 70 4.35 10.51 -31.13
N GLY A 71 4.63 11.70 -30.60
CA GLY A 71 4.04 12.96 -31.07
C GLY A 71 2.55 13.13 -30.73
N GLN A 72 2.01 12.33 -29.82
CA GLN A 72 0.62 12.39 -29.37
C GLN A 72 0.40 13.47 -28.30
N THR A 73 1.43 13.72 -27.49
CA THR A 73 1.41 14.70 -26.41
C THR A 73 2.46 15.77 -26.65
N ARG A 74 2.12 17.04 -26.39
CA ARG A 74 3.10 18.12 -26.44
C ARG A 74 4.07 18.02 -25.24
N PRO A 75 5.39 18.15 -25.45
CA PRO A 75 6.36 18.12 -24.34
C PRO A 75 6.11 19.18 -23.26
N SER A 76 5.56 20.35 -23.63
CA SER A 76 5.18 21.41 -22.69
C SER A 76 4.14 20.94 -21.68
N ASP A 77 3.12 20.22 -22.15
CA ASP A 77 1.98 19.83 -21.32
C ASP A 77 2.42 18.77 -20.31
N LEU A 78 3.33 17.87 -20.70
CA LEU A 78 3.95 16.92 -19.78
C LEU A 78 4.85 17.63 -18.75
N PHE A 79 5.62 18.62 -19.20
CA PHE A 79 6.48 19.43 -18.32
C PHE A 79 5.68 20.15 -17.23
N ASP A 80 4.54 20.74 -17.56
CA ASP A 80 3.67 21.43 -16.59
C ASP A 80 3.16 20.49 -15.49
N VAL A 81 3.00 19.19 -15.78
CA VAL A 81 2.58 18.20 -14.79
C VAL A 81 3.70 17.85 -13.82
N PHE A 82 4.87 17.43 -14.31
CA PHE A 82 5.94 16.94 -13.42
C PHE A 82 6.74 18.05 -12.73
N SER A 83 6.74 19.26 -13.29
CA SER A 83 7.33 20.44 -12.65
C SER A 83 6.49 20.97 -11.49
N HIS A 84 5.27 20.46 -11.31
CA HIS A 84 4.37 20.88 -10.23
C HIS A 84 4.66 20.13 -8.92
N ALA A 85 4.75 20.85 -7.80
CA ALA A 85 5.08 20.27 -6.49
C ALA A 85 4.10 19.17 -6.03
N ARG A 86 2.80 19.31 -6.36
CA ARG A 86 1.77 18.28 -6.06
C ARG A 86 2.03 16.93 -6.72
N PHE A 87 2.70 16.90 -7.87
CA PHE A 87 3.03 15.64 -8.54
C PHE A 87 4.16 14.89 -7.83
N ALA A 88 5.11 15.61 -7.21
CA ALA A 88 6.16 15.01 -6.39
C ALA A 88 5.71 14.69 -4.94
N ALA A 89 4.55 15.21 -4.51
CA ALA A 89 4.07 15.03 -3.15
C ALA A 89 3.79 13.54 -2.84
N GLY A 90 4.38 13.04 -1.75
CA GLY A 90 4.22 11.65 -1.30
C GLY A 90 5.09 10.62 -2.03
N VAL A 91 5.80 10.99 -3.11
CA VAL A 91 6.68 10.06 -3.83
C VAL A 91 7.91 9.75 -2.96
N SER A 92 8.36 8.50 -2.89
CA SER A 92 9.59 8.15 -2.14
C SER A 92 10.83 8.74 -2.83
N PRO A 93 11.93 9.04 -2.12
CA PRO A 93 13.13 9.60 -2.73
C PRO A 93 13.70 8.69 -3.84
N ALA A 94 13.68 7.37 -3.63
CA ALA A 94 14.14 6.40 -4.61
C ALA A 94 13.31 6.44 -5.91
N LEU A 95 11.98 6.49 -5.80
CA LEU A 95 11.11 6.60 -6.97
C LEU A 95 11.26 7.96 -7.67
N ALA A 96 11.43 9.04 -6.92
CA ALA A 96 11.64 10.36 -7.50
C ALA A 96 12.96 10.44 -8.27
N ALA A 97 14.03 9.82 -7.76
CA ALA A 97 15.32 9.71 -8.44
C ALA A 97 15.19 8.88 -9.73
N GLN A 98 14.47 7.77 -9.70
CA GLN A 98 14.17 6.96 -10.89
C GLN A 98 13.40 7.77 -11.95
N MET A 99 12.34 8.46 -11.55
CA MET A 99 11.53 9.30 -12.45
C MET A 99 12.36 10.43 -13.07
N LEU A 100 13.29 11.02 -12.32
CA LEU A 100 14.19 12.05 -12.82
C LEU A 100 15.20 11.49 -13.83
N GLU A 101 15.69 10.27 -13.60
CA GLU A 101 16.58 9.58 -14.54
C GLU A 101 15.86 9.25 -15.85
N ASP A 102 14.63 8.75 -15.80
CA ASP A 102 13.80 8.52 -16.99
C ASP A 102 13.60 9.82 -17.80
N LEU A 103 13.35 10.94 -17.11
CA LEU A 103 13.23 12.26 -17.75
C LEU A 103 14.53 12.70 -18.43
N ARG A 104 15.69 12.45 -17.82
CA ARG A 104 17.00 12.79 -18.38
C ARG A 104 17.31 11.98 -19.63
N GLN A 105 17.02 10.68 -19.61
CA GLN A 105 17.21 9.81 -20.75
C GLN A 105 16.37 10.25 -21.96
N GLN A 106 15.17 10.81 -21.71
CA GLN A 106 14.27 11.31 -22.75
C GLN A 106 14.37 12.83 -22.97
N ALA A 107 15.36 13.51 -22.39
CA ALA A 107 15.46 14.97 -22.42
C ALA A 107 15.64 15.55 -23.83
N SER A 108 16.11 14.74 -24.79
CA SER A 108 16.21 15.10 -26.21
C SER A 108 14.86 15.37 -26.88
N CYS A 109 13.77 14.83 -26.33
CA CYS A 109 12.41 15.02 -26.85
C CYS A 109 11.80 16.36 -26.44
N PHE A 110 12.46 17.09 -25.54
CA PHE A 110 11.99 18.37 -25.03
C PHE A 110 12.66 19.54 -25.76
N PRO A 111 11.96 20.68 -25.93
CA PRO A 111 12.58 21.92 -26.38
C PRO A 111 13.79 22.29 -25.53
N GLU A 112 14.81 22.90 -26.14
CA GLU A 112 16.08 23.21 -25.49
C GLU A 112 15.95 23.98 -24.16
N LYS A 113 14.97 24.89 -24.08
CA LYS A 113 14.66 25.63 -22.85
C LYS A 113 14.25 24.69 -21.70
N LEU A 114 13.40 23.71 -21.97
CA LEU A 114 12.93 22.74 -20.98
C LEU A 114 13.99 21.68 -20.69
N ARG A 115 14.73 21.26 -21.72
CA ARG A 115 15.85 20.32 -21.59
C ARG A 115 16.88 20.78 -20.57
N LYS A 116 17.27 22.06 -20.59
CA LYS A 116 18.19 22.63 -19.58
C LYS A 116 17.62 22.49 -18.16
N VAL A 117 16.36 22.84 -17.95
CA VAL A 117 15.70 22.73 -16.63
C VAL A 117 15.64 21.29 -16.13
N ILE A 118 15.41 20.31 -17.03
CA ILE A 118 15.42 18.88 -16.67
C ILE A 118 16.82 18.43 -16.25
N LEU A 119 17.86 18.90 -16.93
CA LEU A 119 19.25 18.53 -16.64
C LEU A 119 19.82 19.22 -15.38
N ASP A 120 19.43 20.47 -15.13
CA ASP A 120 19.97 21.30 -14.04
C ASP A 120 19.39 20.96 -12.64
N GLU A 121 18.57 19.91 -12.52
CA GLU A 121 17.98 19.39 -11.26
C GLU A 121 17.03 20.31 -10.50
N GLU A 122 16.57 21.42 -11.07
CA GLU A 122 15.69 22.38 -10.37
C GLU A 122 14.22 21.92 -10.23
N LEU A 123 13.93 20.66 -10.51
CA LEU A 123 12.59 20.09 -10.45
C LEU A 123 12.19 19.69 -9.01
N PRO A 124 10.88 19.72 -8.67
CA PRO A 124 10.41 19.27 -7.35
C PRO A 124 10.70 17.81 -7.02
N LEU A 125 11.03 17.01 -8.04
CA LEU A 125 11.48 15.61 -7.90
C LEU A 125 12.90 15.52 -7.31
N GLY A 126 13.70 16.60 -7.37
CA GLY A 126 15.06 16.63 -6.85
C GLY A 126 15.14 16.73 -5.32
N GLU A 127 16.08 16.00 -4.71
CA GLU A 127 16.26 15.91 -3.25
C GLU A 127 16.52 17.26 -2.58
N LYS A 128 17.24 18.17 -3.27
CA LYS A 128 17.66 19.47 -2.76
C LYS A 128 16.47 20.36 -2.39
N LYS A 129 15.40 20.35 -3.20
CA LYS A 129 14.18 21.14 -2.94
C LYS A 129 13.24 20.47 -1.94
N ARG A 130 13.23 19.13 -1.86
CA ARG A 130 12.31 18.38 -0.98
C ARG A 130 12.58 18.62 0.50
N ARG A 131 13.83 18.72 0.92
CA ARG A 131 14.17 19.03 2.33
C ARG A 131 13.66 20.41 2.75
N ALA A 132 13.66 21.39 1.84
CA ALA A 132 13.07 22.69 2.09
C ALA A 132 11.53 22.61 2.19
N ALA A 133 10.87 21.90 1.27
CA ALA A 133 9.41 21.76 1.27
C ALA A 133 8.87 20.96 2.47
N GLN A 134 9.54 19.89 2.88
CA GLN A 134 9.15 19.12 4.08
C GLN A 134 9.36 19.93 5.37
N ARG A 135 10.35 20.82 5.40
CA ARG A 135 10.58 21.69 6.56
C ARG A 135 9.53 22.80 6.67
N VAL A 136 8.95 23.23 5.54
CA VAL A 136 7.84 24.21 5.50
C VAL A 136 6.47 23.56 5.77
N GLN A 137 6.31 22.26 5.49
CA GLN A 137 5.12 21.48 5.87
C GLN A 137 5.22 20.85 7.27
N ALA A 138 6.27 21.16 8.05
CA ALA A 138 6.16 21.01 9.50
C ALA A 138 4.95 21.85 9.95
N PRO A 139 4.01 21.29 10.73
CA PRO A 139 2.67 21.85 10.89
C PRO A 139 2.74 23.24 11.53
N GLU A 140 2.69 24.26 10.69
CA GLU A 140 2.47 25.62 11.11
C GLU A 140 1.00 25.76 11.49
N LYS A 141 0.77 25.99 12.79
CA LYS A 141 -0.51 26.08 13.53
C LYS A 141 -0.93 24.80 14.25
N ALA A 142 -0.04 24.28 15.09
CA ALA A 142 -0.51 23.73 16.36
C ALA A 142 -1.34 24.82 17.05
N ASN A 143 -2.65 24.59 17.18
CA ASN A 143 -3.52 25.46 17.95
C ASN A 143 -3.07 25.33 19.42
N PRO A 144 -2.51 26.37 20.05
CA PRO A 144 -1.96 26.27 21.40
C PRO A 144 -3.02 25.82 22.41
N ALA A 145 -4.31 26.07 22.14
CA ALA A 145 -5.42 25.59 22.96
C ALA A 145 -5.60 24.06 22.87
N ALA A 146 -5.36 23.45 21.71
CA ALA A 146 -5.41 21.99 21.56
C ALA A 146 -4.25 21.33 22.30
N ASP A 147 -3.04 21.89 22.19
CA ASP A 147 -1.87 21.40 22.93
C ASP A 147 -2.06 21.51 24.45
N GLU A 148 -2.60 22.64 24.93
CA GLU A 148 -2.93 22.81 26.35
C GLU A 148 -4.00 21.79 26.82
N MET A 149 -5.01 21.50 25.99
CA MET A 149 -6.00 20.46 26.29
C MET A 149 -5.37 19.06 26.35
N PHE A 150 -4.49 18.71 25.40
CA PHE A 150 -3.80 17.42 25.42
C PHE A 150 -2.86 17.30 26.61
N SER A 151 -2.14 18.36 26.98
CA SER A 151 -1.33 18.40 28.20
C SER A 151 -2.19 18.13 29.45
N ARG A 152 -3.35 18.79 29.57
CA ARG A 152 -4.28 18.54 30.70
C ARG A 152 -4.81 17.11 30.72
N CYS A 153 -5.13 16.52 29.56
CA CYS A 153 -5.55 15.12 29.48
C CYS A 153 -4.44 14.15 29.93
N ILE A 154 -3.20 14.37 29.49
CA ILE A 154 -2.06 13.54 29.87
C ILE A 154 -1.82 13.61 31.38
N ASP A 155 -1.83 14.82 31.96
CA ASP A 155 -1.67 15.00 33.40
C ASP A 155 -2.81 14.38 34.19
N PHE A 156 -4.04 14.47 33.70
CA PHE A 156 -5.21 13.82 34.31
C PHE A 156 -5.07 12.30 34.32
N VAL A 157 -4.69 11.68 33.19
CA VAL A 157 -4.48 10.22 33.12
C VAL A 157 -3.37 9.81 34.06
N ARG A 158 -2.22 10.48 34.04
CA ARG A 158 -1.09 10.19 34.94
C ARG A 158 -1.49 10.30 36.42
N LYS A 159 -2.30 11.30 36.77
CA LYS A 159 -2.80 11.50 38.14
C LYS A 159 -3.84 10.46 38.56
N ASN A 160 -4.56 9.86 37.62
CA ASN A 160 -5.56 8.81 37.91
C ASN A 160 -4.97 7.39 37.84
N GLU A 161 -3.90 7.16 37.09
CA GLU A 161 -3.18 5.88 37.09
C GLU A 161 -2.63 5.55 38.48
N SER A 162 -2.18 6.55 39.25
CA SER A 162 -1.77 6.35 40.65
C SER A 162 -2.94 6.01 41.59
N VAL A 163 -4.17 6.41 41.25
CA VAL A 163 -5.39 6.05 41.99
C VAL A 163 -5.84 4.62 41.67
N ALA A 164 -5.69 4.20 40.40
CA ALA A 164 -6.01 2.83 39.98
C ALA A 164 -5.06 1.78 40.60
N GLN A 165 -3.80 2.13 40.88
CA GLN A 165 -2.85 1.24 41.55
C GLN A 165 -3.18 0.97 43.04
N LEU A 166 -3.97 1.83 43.70
CA LEU A 166 -4.38 1.60 45.10
C LEU A 166 -5.55 0.62 45.24
N HIS A 167 -6.30 0.34 44.16
CA HIS A 167 -7.46 -0.56 44.20
C HIS A 167 -7.18 -2.00 43.73
N THR A 168 -5.98 -2.32 43.25
CA THR A 168 -5.63 -3.68 42.80
C THR A 168 -5.07 -4.58 43.90
N THR A 169 -4.87 -4.06 45.12
CA THR A 169 -4.36 -4.85 46.26
C THR A 169 -5.45 -5.59 47.06
N VAL A 170 -6.74 -5.38 46.74
CA VAL A 170 -7.84 -6.11 47.38
C VAL A 170 -8.48 -7.06 46.35
N SER A 171 -8.34 -8.36 46.61
CA SER A 171 -9.08 -9.45 45.95
C SER A 171 -8.51 -9.99 44.64
N ARG A 172 -7.45 -10.80 44.76
CA ARG A 172 -7.35 -12.04 43.98
C ARG A 172 -7.01 -13.20 44.90
N LYS A 173 -8.06 -13.90 45.36
CA LYS A 173 -7.90 -15.27 45.88
C LYS A 173 -7.32 -16.14 44.75
N PRO A 174 -6.26 -16.92 44.99
CA PRO A 174 -5.70 -17.80 43.98
C PRO A 174 -6.68 -18.95 43.71
N HIS A 175 -7.38 -18.90 42.57
CA HIS A 175 -8.08 -20.07 42.06
C HIS A 175 -7.06 -20.98 41.37
N SER A 176 -6.45 -21.82 42.19
CA SER A 176 -5.83 -23.08 41.78
C SER A 176 -6.86 -23.88 40.99
N SER A 177 -6.67 -24.07 39.69
CA SER A 177 -7.27 -25.17 38.92
C SER A 177 -6.64 -25.33 37.54
N HIS A 178 -5.97 -26.46 37.38
CA HIS A 178 -5.73 -27.20 36.14
C HIS A 178 -4.83 -26.58 35.06
N ALA A 179 -3.53 -26.76 35.30
CA ALA A 179 -2.59 -27.09 34.24
C ALA A 179 -3.10 -28.29 33.43
N ARG A 180 -3.51 -28.08 32.18
CA ARG A 180 -3.49 -29.14 31.16
C ARG A 180 -2.19 -29.04 30.39
N ARG A 181 -1.29 -29.92 30.81
CA ARG A 181 -0.06 -30.33 30.15
C ARG A 181 -0.40 -30.85 28.75
N TRP A 182 -0.15 -30.08 27.70
CA TRP A 182 -0.04 -30.59 26.34
C TRP A 182 1.42 -30.97 26.10
N THR A 183 1.77 -32.19 26.51
CA THR A 183 2.94 -32.91 26.02
C THR A 183 2.42 -34.03 25.12
N SER A 184 2.66 -33.93 23.82
CA SER A 184 2.72 -35.09 22.91
C SER A 184 3.35 -34.61 21.60
N THR A 185 4.67 -34.79 21.43
CA THR A 185 5.32 -35.94 20.74
C THR A 185 4.93 -35.99 19.26
N MET A 186 5.86 -35.57 18.40
CA MET A 186 6.73 -36.44 17.59
C MET A 186 6.08 -36.93 16.30
N TYR A 187 6.82 -36.73 15.21
CA TYR A 187 6.99 -37.51 13.95
C TYR A 187 7.10 -36.49 12.81
N HIS A 188 8.29 -36.13 12.32
CA HIS A 188 9.28 -36.95 11.60
C HIS A 188 8.63 -37.64 10.41
N GLN A 189 8.90 -37.18 9.18
CA GLN A 189 9.67 -37.92 8.16
C GLN A 189 9.56 -37.21 6.79
N ASP A 190 10.71 -37.06 6.14
CA ASP A 190 11.02 -37.01 4.71
C ASP A 190 9.92 -36.76 3.68
N MET A 191 10.18 -35.81 2.76
CA MET A 191 10.18 -36.06 1.31
C MET A 191 10.50 -34.75 0.59
N HIS A 192 11.61 -34.71 -0.15
CA HIS A 192 11.62 -34.21 -1.53
C HIS A 192 12.94 -34.61 -2.21
N ASP A 193 12.91 -35.81 -2.80
CA ASP A 193 13.51 -36.08 -4.10
C ASP A 193 12.62 -35.44 -5.18
N ALA A 194 13.23 -34.68 -6.09
CA ALA A 194 12.91 -34.49 -7.52
C ALA A 194 13.52 -33.18 -8.03
#